data_AF-A0A318NIN9-F1
#
_entry.id   AF-A0A318NIN9-F1
#
_cell.length_a   1.000
_cell.length_b   1.000
_cell.length_c   1.000
_cell.angle_alpha   90.00
_cell.angle_beta   90.00
_cell.angle_gamma   90.00
#
_symmetry.space_group_name_H-M   'P 1'
#
loop_
_entity.id
_entity.type
_entity.pdbx_description
1 polymer ?
#
loop_
_entity_poly.entity_id
_entity_poly.type
_entity_poly.pdbx_seq_one_letter_code
_entity_poly.pdbx_strand_id
1 'polypeptide(L)'
;MRFDRMSPYRRRGVWVGAAIAVPALLVAALLVGQALTPQSTDPDRPTAASAPTPSSVEQSPEESIPAAAPAPAGLPVVDYDPAPGGFPVDPASMDTTPLTEGAHPTKRLAAYDAPGGRPRAFLEPTISGVDLTMPIADRRAGWTAVLLPSANRRLAWLPPGGFDTVPLRDQIVVERKVHRLTWYRAGKAVRSWEVSLGQSGQDTPLGRTFILGRTPPPEEVYGGVDVYALGAVPDDPESVPDSLRGAHIGVHTWHNDDELGENTTNGCIRLTRSGQRELLAEVRPGSSVVVVDKLPTPPPTA
;
A
#
# COMPACT_ATOMS: atom_id res chain seq x y z
N MET A 1 7.60 -40.90 39.28
CA MET A 1 8.50 -42.01 38.90
C MET A 1 9.68 -41.45 38.12
N ARG A 2 10.82 -42.15 38.03
CA ARG A 2 12.01 -41.77 37.24
C ARG A 2 12.20 -42.75 36.08
N PHE A 3 12.71 -42.27 34.94
CA PHE A 3 13.72 -42.84 34.02
C PHE A 3 13.99 -41.71 32.97
N ASP A 4 15.19 -41.19 32.71
CA ASP A 4 16.45 -41.77 32.17
C ASP A 4 16.34 -42.36 30.75
N ARG A 5 17.32 -42.23 29.82
CA ARG A 5 18.39 -41.23 29.57
C ARG A 5 19.07 -41.52 28.21
N MET A 6 19.78 -40.53 27.63
CA MET A 6 20.73 -40.63 26.47
C MET A 6 20.07 -40.83 25.07
N SER A 7 20.30 -40.03 24.01
CA SER A 7 21.52 -39.53 23.31
C SER A 7 22.15 -40.56 22.32
N PRO A 8 22.93 -40.17 21.28
CA PRO A 8 22.49 -40.38 19.89
C PRO A 8 23.48 -41.20 19.01
N TYR A 9 23.11 -41.50 17.77
CA TYR A 9 23.93 -42.26 16.82
C TYR A 9 24.34 -41.47 15.56
N ARG A 10 25.59 -41.67 15.11
CA ARG A 10 26.19 -40.95 13.96
C ARG A 10 27.21 -41.83 13.21
N ARG A 11 26.90 -42.25 11.97
CA ARG A 11 27.86 -42.72 10.94
C ARG A 11 27.36 -42.19 9.58
N ARG A 12 28.15 -41.65 8.63
CA ARG A 12 29.51 -41.90 8.07
C ARG A 12 29.60 -43.08 7.09
N GLY A 13 30.20 -42.77 5.93
CA GLY A 13 30.17 -43.52 4.65
C GLY A 13 29.65 -42.56 3.57
N VAL A 14 30.44 -41.85 2.76
CA VAL A 14 31.78 -42.08 2.18
C VAL A 14 31.80 -43.25 1.20
N TRP A 15 31.67 -42.91 -0.08
CA TRP A 15 32.19 -43.64 -1.23
C TRP A 15 33.03 -42.65 -2.07
N VAL A 16 34.06 -43.15 -2.73
CA VAL A 16 35.06 -42.36 -3.47
C VAL A 16 35.37 -43.06 -4.77
N GLY A 17 35.58 -42.32 -5.85
CA GLY A 17 36.40 -42.77 -6.98
C GLY A 17 35.74 -42.81 -8.35
N ALA A 18 35.86 -41.71 -9.09
CA ALA A 18 36.28 -41.71 -10.50
C ALA A 18 36.89 -40.34 -10.82
N ALA A 19 37.91 -40.29 -11.68
CA ALA A 19 38.60 -39.07 -12.11
C ALA A 19 39.07 -39.24 -13.57
N ILE A 20 39.74 -38.23 -14.14
CA ILE A 20 40.29 -38.17 -15.53
C ILE A 20 39.17 -37.85 -16.56
N ALA A 21 39.30 -36.93 -17.53
CA ALA A 21 40.45 -36.17 -18.03
C ALA A 21 40.15 -34.67 -18.33
N VAL A 22 41.23 -33.93 -18.62
CA VAL A 22 41.36 -32.59 -19.24
C VAL A 22 42.59 -32.75 -20.18
N PRO A 23 42.71 -32.23 -21.43
CA PRO A 23 42.50 -30.80 -21.76
C PRO A 23 42.08 -30.39 -23.21
N ALA A 24 41.97 -29.07 -23.38
CA ALA A 24 42.36 -28.24 -24.54
C ALA A 24 41.74 -28.42 -25.96
N LEU A 25 41.25 -27.29 -26.48
CA LEU A 25 41.46 -26.84 -27.87
C LEU A 25 41.72 -25.31 -27.86
N LEU A 26 42.38 -24.79 -28.89
CA LEU A 26 43.02 -23.45 -28.90
C LEU A 26 43.06 -22.84 -30.32
N VAL A 27 43.11 -21.49 -30.41
CA VAL A 27 43.61 -20.70 -31.56
C VAL A 27 42.71 -20.72 -32.84
N ALA A 28 42.57 -19.69 -33.69
CA ALA A 28 43.23 -18.38 -33.89
C ALA A 28 42.26 -17.25 -34.32
N ALA A 29 42.71 -15.98 -34.10
CA ALA A 29 42.37 -14.68 -34.75
C ALA A 29 42.16 -13.59 -33.66
N LEU A 30 43.00 -12.56 -33.44
CA LEU A 30 44.09 -11.93 -34.21
C LEU A 30 43.62 -11.25 -35.51
N LEU A 31 43.86 -9.97 -35.82
CA LEU A 31 44.47 -8.81 -35.10
C LEU A 31 43.38 -7.72 -34.90
N VAL A 32 43.56 -6.43 -34.55
CA VAL A 32 44.66 -5.44 -34.33
C VAL A 32 44.13 -4.46 -33.23
N GLY A 33 44.89 -3.76 -32.38
CA GLY A 33 46.32 -3.77 -32.01
C GLY A 33 46.63 -2.57 -31.10
N GLN A 34 47.33 -2.80 -29.97
CA GLN A 34 47.62 -1.80 -28.92
C GLN A 34 49.00 -2.09 -28.31
N ALA A 35 50.02 -1.29 -28.64
CA ALA A 35 51.34 -1.33 -28.00
C ALA A 35 52.17 -0.06 -28.35
N LEU A 36 53.23 0.17 -27.55
CA LEU A 36 54.33 1.15 -27.75
C LEU A 36 54.08 2.61 -27.36
N THR A 37 54.17 2.87 -26.06
CA THR A 37 55.04 3.94 -25.54
C THR A 37 56.43 3.34 -25.19
N PRO A 38 57.49 4.12 -24.87
CA PRO A 38 57.60 5.58 -24.84
C PRO A 38 58.76 6.15 -25.68
N GLN A 39 58.75 7.46 -25.92
CA GLN A 39 60.00 8.22 -26.07
C GLN A 39 59.79 9.69 -25.65
N SER A 40 60.75 10.25 -24.92
CA SER A 40 60.69 11.62 -24.39
C SER A 40 61.73 12.50 -25.07
N THR A 41 61.27 13.50 -25.82
CA THR A 41 62.12 14.60 -26.30
C THR A 41 61.30 15.90 -26.33
N ASP A 42 61.80 16.91 -25.63
CA ASP A 42 61.43 18.32 -25.70
C ASP A 42 62.81 19.04 -25.78
N PRO A 43 63.04 20.01 -26.70
CA PRO A 43 62.31 21.27 -26.68
C PRO A 43 61.83 21.78 -28.05
N ASP A 44 60.68 22.47 -28.09
CA ASP A 44 60.68 23.86 -28.59
C ASP A 44 59.46 24.70 -28.14
N ARG A 45 59.66 26.03 -28.05
CA ARG A 45 58.66 27.06 -27.72
C ARG A 45 59.09 28.34 -28.42
N PRO A 46 58.28 28.96 -29.32
CA PRO A 46 57.05 29.62 -28.85
C PRO A 46 55.89 29.83 -29.87
N THR A 47 54.65 29.58 -29.44
CA THR A 47 53.51 30.46 -29.77
C THR A 47 52.48 30.47 -28.64
N ALA A 48 51.81 31.59 -28.40
CA ALA A 48 50.68 31.64 -27.48
C ALA A 48 49.39 31.17 -28.18
N ALA A 49 48.69 30.23 -27.57
CA ALA A 49 47.32 29.85 -27.93
C ALA A 49 46.41 30.06 -26.71
N SER A 50 45.21 30.59 -26.94
CA SER A 50 44.28 30.95 -25.86
C SER A 50 43.88 29.73 -25.03
N ALA A 51 43.75 29.92 -23.71
CA ALA A 51 43.23 28.89 -22.84
C ALA A 51 41.80 28.48 -23.28
N PRO A 52 41.48 27.18 -23.38
CA PRO A 52 40.09 26.77 -23.46
C PRO A 52 39.41 27.15 -22.15
N THR A 53 38.38 27.98 -22.23
CA THR A 53 37.45 28.18 -21.10
C THR A 53 37.01 26.80 -20.61
N PRO A 54 37.09 26.49 -19.30
CA PRO A 54 36.54 25.23 -18.81
C PRO A 54 35.06 25.22 -19.19
N SER A 55 34.64 24.24 -19.99
CA SER A 55 33.25 24.10 -20.40
C SER A 55 32.39 24.16 -19.16
N SER A 56 31.47 25.13 -19.10
CA SER A 56 30.52 25.21 -17.99
C SER A 56 29.84 23.86 -17.90
N VAL A 57 30.01 23.17 -16.77
CA VAL A 57 29.27 21.94 -16.52
C VAL A 57 27.82 22.38 -16.48
N GLU A 58 27.07 22.04 -17.53
CA GLU A 58 25.66 22.33 -17.62
C GLU A 58 24.97 21.42 -16.60
N GLN A 59 24.83 21.96 -15.39
CA GLN A 59 24.22 21.28 -14.26
C GLN A 59 22.78 20.97 -14.68
N SER A 60 22.53 19.70 -15.03
CA SER A 60 21.18 19.16 -15.19
C SER A 60 20.37 19.62 -13.98
N PRO A 61 19.25 20.34 -14.16
CA PRO A 61 18.55 20.95 -13.05
C PRO A 61 18.21 19.91 -11.99
N GLU A 62 18.83 20.03 -10.82
CA GLU A 62 18.60 19.16 -9.68
C GLU A 62 17.15 19.41 -9.23
N GLU A 63 16.24 18.48 -9.54
CA GLU A 63 14.79 18.70 -9.48
C GLU A 63 14.37 19.03 -8.04
N SER A 64 14.16 20.31 -7.78
CA SER A 64 14.02 20.81 -6.42
C SER A 64 12.66 20.42 -5.84
N ILE A 65 12.71 19.65 -4.75
CA ILE A 65 11.52 19.20 -4.02
C ILE A 65 10.68 20.44 -3.64
N PRO A 66 9.40 20.54 -4.07
CA PRO A 66 8.56 21.69 -3.77
C PRO A 66 8.45 21.93 -2.26
N ALA A 67 8.70 23.17 -1.83
CA ALA A 67 8.72 23.50 -0.41
C ALA A 67 7.33 23.38 0.24
N ALA A 68 7.27 22.80 1.44
CA ALA A 68 6.02 22.68 2.20
C ALA A 68 5.65 24.02 2.85
N ALA A 69 4.50 24.59 2.48
CA ALA A 69 3.99 25.82 3.08
C ALA A 69 3.62 25.61 4.56
N PRO A 70 3.98 26.51 5.50
CA PRO A 70 3.68 26.32 6.93
C PRO A 70 2.19 26.10 7.21
N ALA A 71 1.87 25.03 7.96
CA ALA A 71 0.51 24.67 8.34
C ALA A 71 -0.01 25.56 9.49
N PRO A 72 -1.13 26.30 9.30
CA PRO A 72 -1.74 27.05 10.39
C PRO A 72 -2.19 26.14 11.54
N ALA A 73 -1.94 26.55 12.78
CA ALA A 73 -2.25 25.74 13.97
C ALA A 73 -3.75 25.44 14.17
N GLY A 74 -4.63 26.24 13.56
CA GLY A 74 -6.09 26.06 13.58
C GLY A 74 -6.65 25.21 12.43
N LEU A 75 -5.83 24.48 11.66
CA LEU A 75 -6.35 23.50 10.72
C LEU A 75 -7.00 22.33 11.47
N PRO A 76 -8.09 21.74 10.92
CA PRO A 76 -8.71 20.54 11.47
C PRO A 76 -7.75 19.34 11.48
N VAL A 77 -7.99 18.41 12.41
CA VAL A 77 -7.38 17.07 12.41
C VAL A 77 -8.31 16.11 11.67
N VAL A 78 -7.77 15.13 10.95
CA VAL A 78 -8.56 14.04 10.37
C VAL A 78 -8.80 12.96 11.43
N ASP A 79 -10.07 12.63 11.66
CA ASP A 79 -10.51 11.56 12.57
C ASP A 79 -11.58 10.71 11.86
N TYR A 80 -12.41 9.96 12.58
CA TYR A 80 -13.58 9.24 12.03
C TYR A 80 -14.71 10.17 11.53
N ASP A 81 -14.64 11.49 11.78
CA ASP A 81 -15.53 12.47 11.14
C ASP A 81 -15.19 12.64 9.63
N PRO A 82 -16.18 12.98 8.77
CA PRO A 82 -15.95 13.23 7.35
C PRO A 82 -14.82 14.23 7.08
N ALA A 83 -13.82 13.84 6.29
CA ALA A 83 -12.55 14.56 6.27
C ALA A 83 -12.64 15.97 5.64
N PRO A 84 -11.78 16.92 6.08
CA PRO A 84 -11.80 18.31 5.60
C PRO A 84 -11.73 18.47 4.08
N GLY A 85 -12.63 19.30 3.53
CA GLY A 85 -12.79 19.44 2.09
C GLY A 85 -11.59 20.03 1.34
N GLY A 86 -11.43 19.59 0.08
CA GLY A 86 -10.52 20.18 -0.90
C GLY A 86 -9.18 19.48 -1.11
N PHE A 87 -9.00 18.28 -0.56
CA PHE A 87 -8.01 17.33 -1.05
C PHE A 87 -8.31 16.89 -2.50
N PRO A 88 -7.30 16.59 -3.32
CA PRO A 88 -7.46 16.13 -4.70
C PRO A 88 -8.21 14.79 -4.78
N VAL A 89 -8.87 14.57 -5.92
CA VAL A 89 -9.44 13.27 -6.29
C VAL A 89 -8.32 12.31 -6.66
N ASP A 90 -8.47 11.04 -6.28
CA ASP A 90 -7.59 9.94 -6.69
C ASP A 90 -7.85 9.55 -8.17
N PRO A 91 -6.91 9.82 -9.10
CA PRO A 91 -7.10 9.54 -10.52
C PRO A 91 -7.08 8.04 -10.85
N ALA A 92 -6.50 7.22 -9.98
CA ALA A 92 -6.45 5.76 -10.11
C ALA A 92 -7.35 5.08 -9.08
N SER A 93 -8.44 5.74 -8.68
CA SER A 93 -9.37 5.25 -7.65
C SER A 93 -10.02 3.89 -7.96
N MET A 94 -10.10 3.47 -9.23
CA MET A 94 -10.62 2.16 -9.64
C MET A 94 -9.51 1.13 -9.94
N ASP A 95 -8.24 1.48 -9.73
CA ASP A 95 -7.11 0.57 -9.97
C ASP A 95 -7.05 -0.51 -8.87
N THR A 96 -6.96 -1.77 -9.31
CA THR A 96 -6.85 -2.95 -8.45
C THR A 96 -5.40 -3.40 -8.25
N THR A 97 -4.42 -2.71 -8.84
CA THR A 97 -2.99 -2.95 -8.58
C THR A 97 -2.69 -2.84 -7.07
N PRO A 98 -2.03 -3.85 -6.45
CA PRO A 98 -1.78 -3.83 -5.02
C PRO A 98 -0.90 -2.65 -4.59
N LEU A 99 -1.40 -1.85 -3.63
CA LEU A 99 -0.57 -0.85 -2.95
C LEU A 99 0.32 -1.56 -1.92
N THR A 100 1.63 -1.58 -2.16
CA THR A 100 2.62 -2.38 -1.43
C THR A 100 3.39 -1.61 -0.35
N GLU A 101 3.16 -0.31 -0.21
CA GLU A 101 3.72 0.55 0.83
C GLU A 101 2.62 1.37 1.49
N GLY A 102 2.75 1.64 2.78
CA GLY A 102 1.90 2.57 3.52
C GLY A 102 2.73 3.55 4.35
N ALA A 103 2.20 4.74 4.59
CA ALA A 103 2.79 5.74 5.47
C ALA A 103 2.15 5.66 6.87
N HIS A 104 2.99 5.56 7.90
CA HIS A 104 2.59 5.65 9.31
C HIS A 104 3.16 6.94 9.93
N PRO A 105 2.35 7.97 10.26
CA PRO A 105 2.86 9.22 10.82
C PRO A 105 3.54 8.99 12.17
N THR A 106 4.80 9.42 12.32
CA THR A 106 5.55 9.30 13.59
C THR A 106 5.38 10.51 14.51
N LYS A 107 4.60 11.49 14.07
CA LYS A 107 4.17 12.71 14.77
C LYS A 107 2.99 13.34 14.02
N ARG A 108 2.35 14.37 14.60
CA ARG A 108 1.42 15.24 13.87
C ARG A 108 2.05 15.73 12.55
N LEU A 109 1.41 15.40 11.44
CA LEU A 109 1.89 15.68 10.08
C LEU A 109 0.85 16.52 9.34
N ALA A 110 1.29 17.56 8.63
CA ALA A 110 0.39 18.36 7.80
C ALA A 110 0.11 17.65 6.46
N ALA A 111 -1.16 17.63 6.06
CA ALA A 111 -1.65 17.00 4.84
C ALA A 111 -2.06 18.08 3.82
N TYR A 112 -1.59 17.97 2.57
CA TYR A 112 -1.68 19.01 1.56
C TYR A 112 -2.52 18.60 0.34
N ASP A 113 -3.03 19.58 -0.41
CA ASP A 113 -3.77 19.36 -1.65
C ASP A 113 -2.89 19.10 -2.90
N ALA A 114 -1.59 19.41 -2.84
CA ALA A 114 -0.61 19.10 -3.88
C ALA A 114 0.83 19.10 -3.31
N PRO A 115 1.84 18.58 -4.04
CA PRO A 115 3.25 18.87 -3.79
C PRO A 115 3.49 20.39 -3.83
N GLY A 116 3.98 20.96 -2.73
CA GLY A 116 4.09 22.43 -2.58
C GLY A 116 2.75 23.17 -2.54
N GLY A 117 1.64 22.46 -2.34
CA GLY A 117 0.28 23.00 -2.29
C GLY A 117 -0.07 23.63 -0.94
N ARG A 118 -1.37 23.71 -0.65
CA ARG A 118 -1.88 24.27 0.61
C ARG A 118 -2.13 23.14 1.63
N PRO A 119 -1.71 23.30 2.89
CA PRO A 119 -2.08 22.39 3.95
C PRO A 119 -3.58 22.52 4.25
N ARG A 120 -4.27 21.38 4.39
CA ARG A 120 -5.72 21.26 4.51
C ARG A 120 -6.17 20.75 5.88
N ALA A 121 -5.40 19.84 6.45
CA ALA A 121 -5.65 19.20 7.73
C ALA A 121 -4.33 18.71 8.36
N PHE A 122 -4.42 18.24 9.60
CA PHE A 122 -3.39 17.43 10.24
C PHE A 122 -3.79 15.95 10.28
N LEU A 123 -2.80 15.07 10.12
CA LEU A 123 -2.87 13.63 10.38
C LEU A 123 -2.06 13.35 11.65
N GLU A 124 -2.63 12.58 12.56
CA GLU A 124 -1.96 12.14 13.80
C GLU A 124 -1.40 10.71 13.63
N PRO A 125 -0.46 10.27 14.50
CA PRO A 125 0.03 8.89 14.53
C PRO A 125 -1.07 7.84 14.77
N THR A 126 -2.13 8.23 15.48
CA THR A 126 -3.28 7.39 15.78
C THR A 126 -4.58 8.13 15.49
N ILE A 127 -5.63 7.40 15.10
CA ILE A 127 -7.01 7.89 15.02
C ILE A 127 -7.84 7.12 16.05
N SER A 128 -8.48 7.83 16.98
CA SER A 128 -9.16 7.25 18.17
C SER A 128 -8.36 6.14 18.89
N GLY A 129 -7.03 6.26 18.95
CA GLY A 129 -6.13 5.31 19.61
C GLY A 129 -5.67 4.11 18.76
N VAL A 130 -6.07 4.01 17.49
CA VAL A 130 -5.59 3.00 16.54
C VAL A 130 -4.47 3.58 15.68
N ASP A 131 -3.35 2.86 15.52
CA ASP A 131 -2.21 3.27 14.70
C ASP A 131 -2.61 3.52 13.23
N LEU A 132 -2.43 4.76 12.77
CA LEU A 132 -2.78 5.16 11.42
C LEU A 132 -1.71 4.68 10.44
N THR A 133 -2.07 3.78 9.52
CA THR A 133 -1.26 3.44 8.35
C THR A 133 -2.09 3.63 7.10
N MET A 134 -1.68 4.54 6.21
CA MET A 134 -2.41 4.88 4.98
C MET A 134 -1.63 4.35 3.76
N PRO A 135 -2.23 3.58 2.84
CA PRO A 135 -1.52 3.16 1.62
C PRO A 135 -1.00 4.33 0.81
N ILE A 136 0.21 4.18 0.31
CA ILE A 136 0.88 5.12 -0.58
C ILE A 136 0.38 4.84 -2.00
N ALA A 137 -0.23 5.85 -2.62
CA ALA A 137 -0.93 5.76 -3.89
C ALA A 137 -0.13 6.35 -5.07
N ASP A 138 0.79 7.29 -4.80
CA ASP A 138 1.70 7.91 -5.76
C ASP A 138 2.91 8.55 -5.03
N ARG A 139 4.01 8.80 -5.74
CA ARG A 139 5.17 9.57 -5.27
C ARG A 139 5.65 10.51 -6.37
N ARG A 140 5.67 11.82 -6.13
CA ARG A 140 5.94 12.85 -7.17
C ARG A 140 6.73 14.03 -6.60
N ALA A 141 7.83 14.40 -7.28
CA ALA A 141 8.73 15.50 -6.89
C ALA A 141 9.17 15.43 -5.40
N GLY A 142 9.47 14.22 -4.90
CA GLY A 142 9.83 13.96 -3.49
C GLY A 142 8.65 13.88 -2.50
N TRP A 143 7.45 14.30 -2.88
CA TRP A 143 6.25 14.19 -2.06
C TRP A 143 5.57 12.83 -2.21
N THR A 144 4.83 12.40 -1.19
CA THR A 144 4.14 11.10 -1.14
C THR A 144 2.63 11.32 -1.06
N ALA A 145 1.86 10.75 -1.98
CA ALA A 145 0.40 10.75 -1.92
C ALA A 145 -0.09 9.51 -1.19
N VAL A 146 -1.03 9.67 -0.26
CA VAL A 146 -1.65 8.56 0.49
C VAL A 146 -3.16 8.58 0.34
N LEU A 147 -3.80 7.40 0.45
CA LEU A 147 -5.26 7.31 0.57
C LEU A 147 -5.70 8.00 1.86
N LEU A 148 -6.56 9.01 1.76
CA LEU A 148 -7.04 9.78 2.90
C LEU A 148 -8.19 9.04 3.60
N PRO A 149 -8.12 8.75 4.92
CA PRO A 149 -9.28 8.22 5.65
C PRO A 149 -10.44 9.22 5.67
N SER A 150 -11.65 8.68 5.82
CA SER A 150 -12.90 9.45 6.01
C SER A 150 -13.26 10.34 4.80
N ALA A 151 -12.67 10.06 3.62
CA ALA A 151 -12.89 10.80 2.38
C ALA A 151 -12.74 9.91 1.14
N ASN A 152 -13.86 9.39 0.65
CA ASN A 152 -13.91 8.47 -0.49
C ASN A 152 -13.15 9.01 -1.72
N ARG A 153 -12.22 8.20 -2.23
CA ARG A 153 -11.47 8.45 -3.48
C ARG A 153 -10.71 9.79 -3.46
N ARG A 154 -10.15 10.17 -2.30
CA ARG A 154 -9.27 11.36 -2.13
C ARG A 154 -7.83 10.96 -1.75
N LEU A 155 -6.89 11.80 -2.14
CA LEU A 155 -5.48 11.67 -1.77
C LEU A 155 -5.03 12.84 -0.89
N ALA A 156 -4.23 12.56 0.14
CA ALA A 156 -3.46 13.56 0.86
C ALA A 156 -2.00 13.55 0.41
N TRP A 157 -1.44 14.73 0.12
CA TRP A 157 -0.01 14.86 -0.17
C TRP A 157 0.78 15.14 1.11
N LEU A 158 1.80 14.33 1.36
CA LEU A 158 2.69 14.41 2.51
C LEU A 158 4.08 14.91 2.04
N PRO A 159 4.69 15.90 2.73
CA PRO A 159 6.05 16.33 2.46
C PRO A 159 7.06 15.24 2.90
N PRO A 160 8.35 15.34 2.52
CA PRO A 160 9.37 14.38 2.95
C PRO A 160 9.50 14.27 4.49
N GLY A 161 9.35 13.07 5.01
CA GLY A 161 9.59 12.72 6.41
C GLY A 161 8.44 13.05 7.38
N GLY A 162 8.62 12.65 8.64
CA GLY A 162 7.54 12.70 9.66
C GLY A 162 6.57 11.52 9.61
N PHE A 163 6.86 10.52 8.78
CA PHE A 163 6.20 9.22 8.74
C PHE A 163 7.24 8.14 8.44
N ASP A 164 7.00 6.93 8.92
CA ASP A 164 7.72 5.72 8.51
C ASP A 164 7.01 5.06 7.32
N THR A 165 7.75 4.38 6.45
CA THR A 165 7.18 3.58 5.36
C THR A 165 7.08 2.12 5.79
N VAL A 166 5.87 1.57 5.76
CA VAL A 166 5.52 0.22 6.22
C VAL A 166 5.18 -0.66 5.02
N PRO A 167 5.73 -1.88 4.89
CA PRO A 167 5.41 -2.76 3.78
C PRO A 167 4.00 -3.36 3.92
N LEU A 168 3.17 -3.15 2.90
CA LEU A 168 1.84 -3.73 2.78
C LEU A 168 1.91 -5.00 1.93
N ARG A 169 1.48 -6.12 2.51
CA ARG A 169 1.56 -7.47 1.92
C ARG A 169 0.20 -8.03 1.47
N ASP A 170 -0.88 -7.46 1.99
CA ASP A 170 -2.25 -7.95 1.91
C ASP A 170 -3.14 -6.91 1.21
N GLN A 171 -4.06 -7.39 0.37
CA GLN A 171 -5.07 -6.58 -0.32
C GLN A 171 -6.41 -7.34 -0.27
N ILE A 172 -7.53 -6.63 -0.17
CA ILE A 172 -8.86 -7.17 -0.38
C ILE A 172 -9.47 -6.55 -1.64
N VAL A 173 -10.12 -7.36 -2.47
CA VAL A 173 -10.94 -6.87 -3.60
C VAL A 173 -12.37 -7.37 -3.44
N VAL A 174 -13.35 -6.49 -3.64
CA VAL A 174 -14.78 -6.79 -3.51
C VAL A 174 -15.46 -6.54 -4.85
N GLU A 175 -16.18 -7.54 -5.38
CA GLU A 175 -16.88 -7.50 -6.66
C GLU A 175 -18.40 -7.41 -6.45
N ARG A 176 -18.97 -6.21 -6.61
CA ARG A 176 -20.36 -5.90 -6.26
C ARG A 176 -21.44 -6.65 -7.06
N LYS A 177 -21.16 -6.99 -8.32
CA LYS A 177 -22.08 -7.73 -9.21
C LYS A 177 -21.87 -9.25 -9.17
N VAL A 178 -21.01 -9.72 -8.28
CA VAL A 178 -20.68 -11.15 -8.11
C VAL A 178 -20.59 -11.53 -6.62
N HIS A 179 -21.05 -10.64 -5.73
CA HIS A 179 -21.15 -10.81 -4.29
C HIS A 179 -19.94 -11.50 -3.65
N ARG A 180 -18.73 -11.14 -4.10
CA ARG A 180 -17.48 -11.80 -3.71
C ARG A 180 -16.50 -10.84 -3.08
N LEU A 181 -15.99 -11.19 -1.90
CA LEU A 181 -14.77 -10.65 -1.33
C LEU A 181 -13.63 -11.65 -1.59
N THR A 182 -12.52 -11.19 -2.17
CA THR A 182 -11.30 -11.99 -2.36
C THR A 182 -10.14 -11.33 -1.61
N TRP A 183 -9.49 -12.07 -0.73
CA TRP A 183 -8.25 -11.64 -0.09
C TRP A 183 -7.04 -12.13 -0.90
N TYR A 184 -6.11 -11.22 -1.17
CA TYR A 184 -4.84 -11.44 -1.85
C TYR A 184 -3.67 -11.19 -0.91
N ARG A 185 -2.60 -11.98 -1.06
CA ARG A 185 -1.30 -11.76 -0.44
C ARG A 185 -0.21 -11.78 -1.50
N ALA A 186 0.61 -10.72 -1.55
CA ALA A 186 1.63 -10.50 -2.57
C ALA A 186 1.11 -10.70 -4.02
N GLY A 187 -0.08 -10.14 -4.31
CA GLY A 187 -0.73 -10.21 -5.63
C GLY A 187 -1.37 -11.57 -6.00
N LYS A 188 -1.34 -12.57 -5.11
CA LYS A 188 -1.98 -13.88 -5.33
C LYS A 188 -3.23 -14.00 -4.47
N ALA A 189 -4.33 -14.47 -5.03
CA ALA A 189 -5.53 -14.79 -4.26
C ALA A 189 -5.22 -15.89 -3.21
N VAL A 190 -5.77 -15.75 -2.00
CA VAL A 190 -5.55 -16.64 -0.85
C VAL A 190 -6.84 -17.32 -0.42
N ARG A 191 -7.94 -16.56 -0.35
CA ARG A 191 -9.30 -17.09 -0.17
C ARG A 191 -10.32 -16.11 -0.74
N SER A 192 -11.44 -16.67 -1.19
CA SER A 192 -12.66 -15.92 -1.56
C SER A 192 -13.83 -16.31 -0.66
N TRP A 193 -14.74 -15.37 -0.41
CA TRP A 193 -16.01 -15.58 0.27
C TRP A 193 -17.15 -14.90 -0.49
N GLU A 194 -18.35 -15.45 -0.35
CA GLU A 194 -19.59 -14.77 -0.67
C GLU A 194 -19.91 -13.71 0.41
N VAL A 195 -20.48 -12.57 0.02
CA VAL A 195 -20.72 -11.41 0.89
C VAL A 195 -22.05 -10.72 0.62
N SER A 196 -22.68 -10.15 1.65
CA SER A 196 -23.79 -9.19 1.49
C SER A 196 -23.25 -7.77 1.37
N LEU A 197 -23.92 -6.95 0.56
CA LEU A 197 -23.45 -5.60 0.19
C LEU A 197 -24.55 -4.54 0.30
N GLY A 198 -24.19 -3.28 0.04
CA GLY A 198 -25.09 -2.14 0.14
C GLY A 198 -26.32 -2.25 -0.78
N GLN A 199 -27.50 -2.03 -0.20
CA GLN A 199 -28.77 -1.97 -0.93
C GLN A 199 -28.84 -0.74 -1.87
N SER A 200 -29.77 -0.75 -2.83
CA SER A 200 -29.94 0.35 -3.80
C SER A 200 -30.13 1.70 -3.12
N GLY A 201 -29.26 2.67 -3.40
CA GLY A 201 -29.22 4.01 -2.78
C GLY A 201 -28.34 4.10 -1.53
N GLN A 202 -27.99 2.97 -0.92
CA GLN A 202 -27.02 2.83 0.18
C GLN A 202 -25.89 1.88 -0.26
N ASP A 203 -25.51 2.03 -1.53
CA ASP A 203 -24.54 1.22 -2.24
C ASP A 203 -23.17 1.17 -1.53
N THR A 204 -22.53 0.00 -1.48
CA THR A 204 -21.12 -0.09 -1.04
C THR A 204 -20.26 0.80 -1.95
N PRO A 205 -19.55 1.81 -1.40
CA PRO A 205 -18.81 2.79 -2.20
C PRO A 205 -17.78 2.14 -3.13
N LEU A 206 -17.75 2.58 -4.39
CA LEU A 206 -16.79 2.10 -5.37
C LEU A 206 -15.40 2.74 -5.19
N GLY A 207 -14.37 1.99 -5.57
CA GLY A 207 -12.97 2.41 -5.62
C GLY A 207 -12.11 1.87 -4.48
N ARG A 208 -10.86 2.32 -4.45
CA ARG A 208 -9.87 1.93 -3.45
C ARG A 208 -9.94 2.77 -2.18
N THR A 209 -9.83 2.06 -1.07
CA THR A 209 -9.73 2.52 0.31
C THR A 209 -8.78 1.56 1.04
N PHE A 210 -8.81 1.52 2.36
CA PHE A 210 -7.96 0.65 3.18
C PHE A 210 -8.66 0.28 4.48
N ILE A 211 -8.16 -0.75 5.16
CA ILE A 211 -8.54 -1.02 6.54
C ILE A 211 -7.92 0.08 7.41
N LEU A 212 -8.73 1.03 7.88
CA LEU A 212 -8.29 2.09 8.79
C LEU A 212 -7.99 1.50 10.18
N GLY A 213 -8.86 0.63 10.68
CA GLY A 213 -8.72 0.09 12.02
C GLY A 213 -9.58 -1.14 12.31
N ARG A 214 -9.56 -1.55 13.57
CA ARG A 214 -10.37 -2.64 14.12
C ARG A 214 -11.08 -2.13 15.37
N THR A 215 -12.34 -2.49 15.56
CA THR A 215 -13.07 -2.25 16.82
C THR A 215 -13.83 -3.50 17.25
N PRO A 216 -14.17 -3.65 18.54
CA PRO A 216 -15.19 -4.61 18.95
C PRO A 216 -16.50 -4.40 18.18
N PRO A 217 -17.37 -5.42 18.06
CA PRO A 217 -18.71 -5.23 17.51
C PRO A 217 -19.51 -4.27 18.41
N PRO A 218 -20.23 -3.28 17.84
CA PRO A 218 -20.98 -2.31 18.65
C PRO A 218 -22.22 -2.91 19.30
N GLU A 219 -22.81 -3.93 18.68
CA GLU A 219 -24.05 -4.59 19.11
C GLU A 219 -23.98 -6.10 18.85
N GLU A 220 -24.77 -6.90 19.56
CA GLU A 220 -24.81 -8.37 19.42
C GLU A 220 -25.16 -8.83 17.99
N VAL A 221 -25.98 -8.06 17.28
CA VAL A 221 -26.40 -8.34 15.89
C VAL A 221 -25.22 -8.40 14.89
N TYR A 222 -24.07 -7.80 15.22
CA TYR A 222 -22.83 -7.90 14.46
C TYR A 222 -22.11 -9.25 14.64
N GLY A 223 -22.74 -10.22 15.30
CA GLY A 223 -22.30 -11.63 15.30
C GLY A 223 -21.15 -11.95 16.27
N GLY A 224 -20.77 -11.05 17.18
CA GLY A 224 -19.80 -11.33 18.24
C GLY A 224 -18.36 -11.56 17.74
N VAL A 225 -17.94 -10.82 16.71
CA VAL A 225 -16.58 -10.78 16.19
C VAL A 225 -16.22 -9.32 15.88
N ASP A 226 -14.96 -8.94 16.12
CA ASP A 226 -14.45 -7.60 15.82
C ASP A 226 -14.73 -7.20 14.37
N VAL A 227 -14.95 -5.90 14.16
CA VAL A 227 -15.24 -5.32 12.85
C VAL A 227 -14.01 -4.58 12.34
N TYR A 228 -13.81 -4.58 11.02
CA TYR A 228 -12.89 -3.65 10.39
C TYR A 228 -13.63 -2.36 10.05
N ALA A 229 -13.09 -1.22 10.47
CA ALA A 229 -13.47 0.06 9.90
C ALA A 229 -12.57 0.33 8.69
N LEU A 230 -13.17 0.63 7.53
CA LEU A 230 -12.42 1.06 6.35
C LEU A 230 -12.15 2.58 6.40
N GLY A 231 -11.24 3.08 5.59
CA GLY A 231 -11.04 4.53 5.37
C GLY A 231 -12.15 5.19 4.53
N ALA A 232 -13.26 4.49 4.27
CA ALA A 232 -14.40 4.95 3.47
C ALA A 232 -15.65 5.15 4.33
N VAL A 233 -16.51 6.06 3.89
CA VAL A 233 -17.82 6.44 4.47
C VAL A 233 -18.93 6.26 3.41
N PRO A 234 -20.23 6.33 3.73
CA PRO A 234 -21.29 6.37 2.72
C PRO A 234 -21.04 7.44 1.64
N ASP A 235 -21.30 7.12 0.37
CA ASP A 235 -21.15 8.08 -0.74
C ASP A 235 -22.28 9.15 -0.75
N ASP A 236 -23.41 8.85 -0.12
CA ASP A 236 -24.46 9.81 0.27
C ASP A 236 -24.80 9.61 1.76
N PRO A 237 -24.33 10.49 2.67
CA PRO A 237 -24.64 10.39 4.09
C PRO A 237 -26.13 10.54 4.43
N GLU A 238 -26.95 11.15 3.56
CA GLU A 238 -28.38 11.33 3.81
C GLU A 238 -29.22 10.11 3.39
N SER A 239 -28.62 9.13 2.68
CA SER A 239 -29.31 7.91 2.27
C SER A 239 -29.34 6.82 3.35
N VAL A 240 -28.45 6.91 4.35
CA VAL A 240 -28.35 5.99 5.48
C VAL A 240 -29.09 6.54 6.72
N PRO A 241 -29.49 5.69 7.69
CA PRO A 241 -30.09 6.14 8.95
C PRO A 241 -29.24 7.17 9.71
N ASP A 242 -29.88 8.04 10.49
CA ASP A 242 -29.26 9.13 11.26
C ASP A 242 -28.08 8.67 12.15
N SER A 243 -28.16 7.46 12.71
CA SER A 243 -27.10 6.85 13.51
C SER A 243 -25.87 6.39 12.71
N LEU A 244 -25.96 6.34 11.39
CA LEU A 244 -24.92 5.84 10.46
C LEU A 244 -24.35 6.91 9.51
N ARG A 245 -24.85 8.15 9.51
CA ARG A 245 -24.37 9.21 8.58
C ARG A 245 -22.88 9.56 8.76
N GLY A 246 -22.39 9.45 10.00
CA GLY A 246 -20.97 9.57 10.35
C GLY A 246 -20.25 8.22 10.52
N ALA A 247 -20.88 7.10 10.18
CA ALA A 247 -20.26 5.79 10.31
C ALA A 247 -19.34 5.50 9.12
N HIS A 248 -18.24 4.81 9.38
CA HIS A 248 -17.39 4.26 8.34
C HIS A 248 -17.99 2.97 7.78
N ILE A 249 -17.73 2.71 6.49
CA ILE A 249 -18.04 1.43 5.85
C ILE A 249 -17.23 0.34 6.54
N GLY A 250 -17.92 -0.68 7.05
CA GLY A 250 -17.30 -1.80 7.76
C GLY A 250 -17.15 -3.06 6.92
N VAL A 251 -16.18 -3.91 7.29
CA VAL A 251 -16.20 -5.35 6.95
C VAL A 251 -16.46 -6.11 8.25
N HIS A 252 -17.58 -6.83 8.34
CA HIS A 252 -18.08 -7.39 9.60
C HIS A 252 -18.95 -8.64 9.42
N THR A 253 -19.29 -9.29 10.54
CA THR A 253 -20.22 -10.43 10.59
C THR A 253 -21.64 -9.98 10.92
N TRP A 254 -22.60 -10.88 10.75
CA TRP A 254 -24.00 -10.66 11.14
C TRP A 254 -24.47 -11.76 12.09
N HIS A 255 -25.72 -11.72 12.52
CA HIS A 255 -26.28 -12.68 13.48
C HIS A 255 -26.54 -14.07 12.86
N ASN A 256 -26.76 -14.10 11.55
CA ASN A 256 -26.91 -15.24 10.66
C ASN A 256 -26.12 -15.01 9.36
N ASP A 257 -26.00 -16.05 8.52
CA ASP A 257 -25.35 -15.99 7.19
C ASP A 257 -26.39 -15.98 6.04
N ASP A 258 -27.69 -15.80 6.36
CA ASP A 258 -28.82 -16.02 5.43
C ASP A 258 -28.93 -14.94 4.32
N GLU A 259 -28.31 -13.78 4.50
CA GLU A 259 -28.32 -12.65 3.54
C GLU A 259 -27.10 -12.67 2.58
N LEU A 260 -26.22 -13.68 2.65
CA LEU A 260 -25.03 -13.73 1.79
C LEU A 260 -25.43 -13.93 0.33
N GLY A 261 -24.81 -13.15 -0.58
CA GLY A 261 -25.23 -13.09 -1.99
C GLY A 261 -26.23 -11.98 -2.30
N GLU A 262 -26.69 -11.22 -1.30
CA GLU A 262 -27.70 -10.17 -1.47
C GLU A 262 -27.20 -8.73 -1.24
N ASN A 263 -28.01 -7.75 -1.65
CA ASN A 263 -27.78 -6.32 -1.43
C ASN A 263 -28.72 -5.79 -0.33
N THR A 264 -28.42 -6.11 0.94
CA THR A 264 -29.27 -5.87 2.12
C THR A 264 -28.72 -4.84 3.11
N THR A 265 -27.48 -4.37 2.95
CA THR A 265 -26.79 -3.57 3.98
C THR A 265 -26.91 -2.06 3.73
N ASN A 266 -26.54 -1.26 4.72
CA ASN A 266 -26.41 0.20 4.61
C ASN A 266 -25.06 0.65 3.98
N GLY A 267 -24.43 -0.22 3.17
CA GLY A 267 -23.15 0.02 2.48
C GLY A 267 -22.01 -0.87 2.98
N CYS A 268 -22.07 -1.36 4.21
CA CYS A 268 -21.10 -2.30 4.79
C CYS A 268 -21.02 -3.64 4.03
N ILE A 269 -19.89 -4.33 4.19
CA ILE A 269 -19.63 -5.65 3.60
C ILE A 269 -19.79 -6.71 4.69
N ARG A 270 -20.80 -7.57 4.56
CA ARG A 270 -21.07 -8.67 5.50
C ARG A 270 -20.48 -9.98 4.99
N LEU A 271 -19.82 -10.75 5.85
CA LEU A 271 -19.32 -12.10 5.52
C LEU A 271 -19.45 -13.07 6.69
N THR A 272 -19.30 -14.37 6.40
CA THR A 272 -19.37 -15.47 7.38
C THR A 272 -18.51 -15.24 8.63
N ARG A 273 -18.99 -15.76 9.78
CA ARG A 273 -18.26 -15.68 11.07
C ARG A 273 -16.86 -16.30 11.03
N SER A 274 -16.65 -17.33 10.21
CA SER A 274 -15.33 -17.92 9.97
C SER A 274 -14.43 -17.02 9.12
N GLY A 275 -14.94 -16.45 8.03
CA GLY A 275 -14.19 -15.57 7.14
C GLY A 275 -13.64 -14.32 7.82
N GLN A 276 -14.47 -13.61 8.60
CA GLN A 276 -14.01 -12.45 9.35
C GLN A 276 -12.91 -12.80 10.36
N ARG A 277 -13.01 -13.96 11.03
CA ARG A 277 -11.97 -14.41 11.98
C ARG A 277 -10.65 -14.74 11.29
N GLU A 278 -10.69 -15.31 10.09
CA GLU A 278 -9.50 -15.57 9.28
C GLU A 278 -8.84 -14.27 8.80
N LEU A 279 -9.65 -13.31 8.30
CA LEU A 279 -9.15 -11.97 7.96
C LEU A 279 -8.51 -11.28 9.19
N LEU A 280 -9.19 -11.25 10.33
CA LEU A 280 -8.68 -10.64 11.57
C LEU A 280 -7.37 -11.27 12.08
N ALA A 281 -7.14 -12.56 11.84
CA ALA A 281 -5.87 -13.21 12.18
C ALA A 281 -4.71 -12.75 11.26
N GLU A 282 -5.00 -12.48 9.99
CA GLU A 282 -3.98 -12.37 8.94
C GLU A 282 -3.77 -10.97 8.35
N VAL A 283 -4.84 -10.19 8.17
CA VAL A 283 -4.86 -8.92 7.43
C VAL A 283 -4.81 -7.73 8.39
N ARG A 284 -3.82 -6.85 8.22
CA ARG A 284 -3.52 -5.75 9.16
C ARG A 284 -4.20 -4.43 8.76
N PRO A 285 -4.41 -3.48 9.70
CA PRO A 285 -4.64 -2.08 9.34
C PRO A 285 -3.59 -1.57 8.35
N GLY A 286 -4.01 -0.62 7.50
CA GLY A 286 -3.25 -0.19 6.33
C GLY A 286 -3.33 -1.13 5.11
N SER A 287 -3.85 -2.35 5.22
CA SER A 287 -4.06 -3.21 4.03
C SER A 287 -5.09 -2.57 3.10
N SER A 288 -4.79 -2.53 1.79
CA SER A 288 -5.67 -1.88 0.80
C SER A 288 -6.93 -2.70 0.54
N VAL A 289 -8.05 -2.01 0.28
CA VAL A 289 -9.35 -2.61 -0.04
C VAL A 289 -9.90 -1.93 -1.28
N VAL A 290 -10.21 -2.68 -2.34
CA VAL A 290 -10.72 -2.11 -3.61
C VAL A 290 -12.09 -2.67 -3.93
N VAL A 291 -13.10 -1.81 -3.99
CA VAL A 291 -14.47 -2.18 -4.36
C VAL A 291 -14.67 -1.89 -5.84
N VAL A 292 -14.99 -2.92 -6.61
CA VAL A 292 -15.28 -2.83 -8.04
C VAL A 292 -16.66 -3.41 -8.35
N ASP A 293 -17.22 -3.03 -9.49
CA ASP A 293 -18.44 -3.68 -10.00
C ASP A 293 -18.21 -5.18 -10.24
N LYS A 294 -17.13 -5.51 -10.96
CA LYS A 294 -16.69 -6.86 -11.33
C LYS A 294 -15.25 -6.77 -11.87
N LEU A 295 -14.44 -7.80 -11.66
CA LEU A 295 -13.10 -7.85 -12.27
C LEU A 295 -13.19 -8.25 -13.76
N PRO A 296 -12.34 -7.67 -14.66
CA PRO A 296 -12.32 -8.03 -16.09
C PRO A 296 -11.99 -9.52 -16.33
N THR A 297 -11.18 -10.10 -15.46
CA THR A 297 -10.90 -11.53 -15.36
C THR A 297 -11.21 -11.95 -13.92
N PRO A 298 -12.00 -13.01 -13.67
CA PRO A 298 -12.21 -13.52 -12.31
C PRO A 298 -10.88 -13.86 -11.63
N PRO A 299 -10.80 -13.79 -10.28
CA PRO A 299 -9.63 -14.31 -9.58
C PRO A 299 -9.38 -15.77 -9.96
N PRO A 300 -8.11 -16.22 -10.07
CA PRO A 300 -7.83 -17.65 -10.12
C PRO A 300 -8.39 -18.30 -8.86
N THR A 301 -8.98 -19.49 -9.00
CA THR A 301 -9.70 -20.16 -7.92
C THR A 301 -8.84 -20.28 -6.65
N ALA A 302 -9.36 -19.76 -5.55
CA ALA A 302 -8.74 -19.75 -4.22
C ALA A 302 -9.46 -20.71 -3.28
#